data_AF-A0A328C5V7-F1
#
_entry.id   AF-A0A328C5V7-F1
#
_cell.length_a   1.000
_cell.length_b   1.000
_cell.length_c   1.000
_cell.angle_alpha   90.00
_cell.angle_beta   90.00
_cell.angle_gamma   90.00
#
_symmetry.space_group_name_H-M   'P 1'
#
loop_
_entity.id
_entity.type
_entity.pdbx_description
1 polymer ?
#
loop_
_entity_poly.entity_id
_entity_poly.type
_entity_poly.pdbx_seq_one_letter_code
_entity_poly.pdbx_strand_id
1 'polypeptide(L)'
;MTESAPTHLEIRAELERPEIYSPRTRKLWRALDYLWGYLPAYRNTRSGRQRARQGKVMLVVVGVGTMIFGGSAALIALGALVAFVALVAPVRELKKRSVHNRLRTLAADRKRPVRRPGKVVFDGRRLELHDEQTMLRRVLVDRPGRELVFRVRDDKMCAGLRPRSGNKRQAIWICAPELTLDDVPVAYAGGLARLSDQEVDAPAFIDPDDWRRLIELLGEVVR
;
A
#
# COMPACT_ATOMS: atom_id res chain seq x y z
N MET A 1 19.21 42.89 24.77
CA MET A 1 17.96 42.20 25.14
C MET A 1 17.46 41.53 23.88
N THR A 2 17.74 40.25 23.70
CA THR A 2 17.31 39.46 22.53
C THR A 2 15.98 38.80 22.88
N GLU A 3 14.89 39.29 22.28
CA GLU A 3 13.62 38.57 22.27
C GLU A 3 13.84 37.23 21.58
N SER A 4 13.91 36.16 22.38
CA SER A 4 13.80 34.79 21.89
C SER A 4 12.42 34.63 21.28
N ALA A 5 12.32 34.71 19.95
CA ALA A 5 11.12 34.31 19.23
C ALA A 5 10.67 32.93 19.74
N PRO A 6 9.35 32.68 19.92
CA PRO A 6 8.89 31.38 20.37
C PRO A 6 9.34 30.34 19.34
N THR A 7 10.21 29.42 19.75
CA THR A 7 10.71 28.27 18.96
C THR A 7 9.63 27.21 18.76
N HIS A 8 8.36 27.62 18.77
CA HIS A 8 7.20 26.77 18.61
C HIS A 8 6.63 26.98 17.20
N LEU A 9 6.72 25.93 16.40
CA LEU A 9 6.24 25.86 15.03
C LEU A 9 5.25 24.71 14.91
N GLU A 10 4.03 25.00 14.49
CA GLU A 10 2.99 24.01 14.20
C GLU A 10 2.64 24.11 12.71
N ILE A 11 2.88 23.01 11.98
CA ILE A 11 2.69 22.91 10.54
C ILE A 11 1.57 21.91 10.27
N ARG A 12 0.61 22.29 9.41
CA ARG A 12 -0.41 21.36 8.92
C ARG A 12 0.24 20.39 7.94
N ALA A 13 -0.04 19.10 8.13
CA ALA A 13 0.52 18.05 7.29
C ALA A 13 -0.56 17.13 6.74
N GLU A 14 -0.28 16.49 5.61
CA GLU A 14 -1.03 15.36 5.11
C GLU A 14 -0.24 14.07 5.36
N LEU A 15 -0.78 13.16 6.17
CA LEU A 15 -0.16 11.88 6.45
C LEU A 15 -0.62 10.85 5.42
N GLU A 16 0.31 10.23 4.70
CA GLU A 16 -0.02 9.12 3.81
C GLU A 16 0.06 7.81 4.58
N ARG A 17 -1.08 7.13 4.70
CA ARG A 17 -1.16 5.81 5.34
C ARG A 17 -1.77 4.77 4.40
N PRO A 18 -1.33 3.51 4.49
CA PRO A 18 -1.96 2.43 3.76
C PRO A 18 -3.32 2.13 4.39
N GLU A 19 -4.39 2.53 3.72
CA GLU A 19 -5.74 2.12 4.10
C GLU A 19 -6.00 0.73 3.53
N ILE A 20 -6.33 -0.20 4.43
CA ILE A 20 -6.74 -1.55 4.07
C ILE A 20 -8.22 -1.49 3.68
N TYR A 21 -8.52 -1.84 2.44
CA TYR A 21 -9.88 -1.96 1.97
C TYR A 21 -10.17 -3.35 1.44
N SER A 22 -11.39 -3.81 1.68
CA SER A 22 -11.90 -5.02 1.04
C SER A 22 -12.48 -4.66 -0.33
N PRO A 23 -12.07 -5.30 -1.43
CA PRO A 23 -12.66 -5.04 -2.73
C PRO A 23 -14.16 -5.37 -2.70
N ARG A 24 -15.00 -4.56 -3.37
CA ARG A 24 -16.47 -4.80 -3.44
C ARG A 24 -16.81 -6.21 -3.98
N THR A 25 -15.95 -6.72 -4.86
CA THR A 25 -16.05 -8.06 -5.45
C THR A 25 -15.59 -9.19 -4.52
N ARG A 26 -15.15 -8.91 -3.28
CA ARG A 26 -14.65 -9.93 -2.34
C ARG A 26 -15.66 -11.05 -2.10
N LYS A 27 -16.94 -10.71 -1.92
CA LYS A 27 -18.01 -11.69 -1.70
C LYS A 27 -18.14 -12.63 -2.91
N LEU A 28 -18.12 -12.07 -4.12
CA LEU A 28 -18.15 -12.83 -5.38
C LEU A 28 -16.97 -13.79 -5.48
N TRP A 29 -15.73 -13.31 -5.29
CA TRP A 29 -14.54 -14.14 -5.40
C TRP A 29 -14.49 -15.24 -4.34
N ARG A 30 -14.93 -14.97 -3.11
CA ARG A 30 -15.09 -16.00 -2.07
C ARG A 30 -16.13 -17.04 -2.45
N ALA A 31 -17.29 -16.62 -2.94
CA ALA A 31 -18.34 -17.55 -3.37
C ALA A 31 -17.86 -18.46 -4.50
N LEU A 32 -17.14 -17.90 -5.49
CA LEU A 32 -16.50 -18.69 -6.55
C LEU A 32 -15.44 -19.64 -5.99
N ASP A 33 -14.67 -19.22 -4.99
CA ASP A 33 -13.67 -20.07 -4.32
C ASP A 33 -14.31 -21.28 -3.62
N TYR A 34 -15.43 -21.05 -2.94
CA TYR A 34 -16.23 -22.12 -2.32
C TYR A 34 -16.79 -23.07 -3.37
N LEU A 35 -17.41 -22.56 -4.44
CA LEU A 35 -17.93 -23.37 -5.55
C LEU A 35 -16.80 -24.21 -6.19
N TRP A 36 -15.63 -23.61 -6.39
CA TRP A 36 -14.45 -24.31 -6.90
C TRP A 36 -13.94 -25.39 -5.93
N GLY A 37 -14.16 -25.19 -4.62
CA GLY A 37 -13.90 -26.17 -3.57
C GLY A 37 -14.66 -27.49 -3.75
N TYR A 38 -15.85 -27.48 -4.34
CA TYR A 38 -16.64 -28.68 -4.62
C TYR A 38 -16.21 -29.44 -5.87
N LEU A 39 -15.39 -28.83 -6.75
CA LEU A 39 -14.90 -29.52 -7.93
C LEU A 39 -13.87 -30.60 -7.55
N PRO A 40 -13.94 -31.80 -8.14
CA PRO A 40 -13.02 -32.88 -7.82
C PRO A 40 -11.58 -32.51 -8.21
N ALA A 41 -10.63 -32.81 -7.32
CA ALA A 41 -9.22 -32.60 -7.60
C ALA A 41 -8.69 -33.72 -8.49
N TYR A 42 -8.15 -33.38 -9.67
CA TYR A 42 -7.53 -34.36 -10.55
C TYR A 42 -6.05 -34.51 -10.26
N ARG A 43 -5.57 -35.74 -10.04
CA ARG A 43 -4.14 -36.06 -10.04
C ARG A 43 -3.59 -35.95 -11.47
N ASN A 44 -2.32 -35.58 -11.61
CA ASN A 44 -1.67 -35.45 -12.92
C ASN A 44 -1.24 -36.83 -13.49
N THR A 45 -2.18 -37.78 -13.56
CA THR A 45 -2.01 -39.14 -14.10
C THR A 45 -2.80 -39.26 -15.41
N ARG A 46 -2.60 -40.35 -16.20
CA ARG A 46 -3.42 -40.61 -17.41
C ARG A 46 -4.92 -40.68 -17.09
N SER A 47 -5.28 -41.40 -16.02
CA SER A 47 -6.68 -41.51 -15.53
C SER A 47 -7.23 -40.19 -14.99
N GLY A 48 -6.41 -39.38 -14.31
CA GLY A 48 -6.83 -38.06 -13.82
C GLY A 48 -7.11 -37.06 -14.94
N ARG A 49 -6.34 -37.10 -16.04
CA ARG A 49 -6.61 -36.28 -17.24
C ARG A 49 -7.91 -36.66 -17.94
N GLN A 50 -8.27 -37.95 -17.96
CA GLN A 50 -9.53 -38.42 -18.53
C GLN A 50 -10.74 -37.95 -17.68
N ARG A 51 -10.66 -38.04 -16.36
CA ARG A 51 -11.71 -37.51 -15.46
C ARG A 51 -11.84 -35.98 -15.54
N ALA A 52 -10.75 -35.25 -15.76
CA ALA A 52 -10.79 -33.80 -15.98
C ALA A 52 -11.49 -33.41 -17.29
N ARG A 53 -11.30 -34.21 -18.36
CA ARG A 53 -12.06 -34.06 -19.60
C ARG A 53 -13.55 -34.35 -19.39
N GLN A 54 -13.89 -35.41 -18.66
CA GLN A 54 -15.28 -35.72 -18.31
C GLN A 54 -15.93 -34.59 -17.51
N GLY A 55 -15.23 -34.01 -16.53
CA GLY A 55 -15.73 -32.86 -15.77
C GLY A 55 -15.99 -31.61 -16.63
N LYS A 56 -15.13 -31.34 -17.62
CA LYS A 56 -15.38 -30.28 -18.61
C LYS A 56 -16.63 -30.54 -19.45
N VAL A 57 -16.77 -31.77 -19.96
CA VAL A 57 -17.95 -32.14 -20.75
C VAL A 57 -19.20 -31.99 -19.90
N MET A 58 -19.18 -32.42 -18.63
CA MET A 58 -20.29 -32.23 -17.71
C MET A 58 -20.60 -30.75 -17.46
N LEU A 59 -19.59 -29.89 -17.27
CA LEU A 59 -19.77 -28.44 -17.11
C LEU A 59 -20.36 -27.80 -18.38
N VAL A 60 -19.96 -28.23 -19.57
CA VAL A 60 -20.54 -27.77 -20.83
C VAL A 60 -22.00 -28.21 -20.93
N VAL A 61 -22.30 -29.48 -20.62
CA VAL A 61 -23.69 -30.00 -20.64
C VAL A 61 -24.56 -29.25 -19.63
N VAL A 62 -24.06 -29.00 -18.43
CA VAL A 62 -24.77 -28.21 -17.41
C VAL A 62 -24.97 -26.79 -17.91
N GLY A 63 -23.92 -26.13 -18.44
CA GLY A 63 -24.00 -24.78 -18.99
C GLY A 63 -25.04 -24.63 -20.10
N VAL A 64 -25.00 -25.53 -21.09
CA VAL A 64 -25.98 -25.60 -22.20
C VAL A 64 -27.38 -25.91 -21.67
N GLY A 65 -27.50 -26.84 -20.72
CA GLY A 65 -28.78 -27.15 -20.05
C GLY A 65 -29.38 -25.92 -19.36
N THR A 66 -28.59 -25.16 -18.60
CA THR A 66 -29.04 -23.89 -18.00
C THR A 66 -29.40 -22.84 -19.05
N MET A 67 -28.78 -22.82 -20.23
CA MET A 67 -29.18 -21.90 -21.31
C MET A 67 -30.52 -22.29 -21.93
N ILE A 68 -30.78 -23.59 -22.13
CA ILE A 68 -32.01 -24.07 -22.77
C ILE A 68 -33.20 -24.01 -21.80
N PHE A 69 -33.00 -24.42 -20.55
CA PHE A 69 -34.07 -24.59 -19.56
C PHE A 69 -34.15 -23.45 -18.53
N GLY A 70 -33.22 -22.49 -18.54
CA GLY A 70 -33.13 -21.44 -17.51
C GLY A 70 -34.22 -20.37 -17.57
N GLY A 71 -34.96 -20.24 -18.67
CA GLY A 71 -36.15 -19.38 -18.79
C GLY A 71 -35.96 -17.87 -18.55
N SER A 72 -34.74 -17.41 -18.23
CA SER A 72 -34.43 -16.02 -17.91
C SER A 72 -33.07 -15.62 -18.50
N ALA A 73 -32.94 -14.36 -18.91
CA ALA A 73 -31.71 -13.84 -19.51
C ALA A 73 -30.48 -13.98 -18.60
N ALA A 74 -30.67 -13.85 -17.27
CA ALA A 74 -29.60 -14.03 -16.29
C ALA A 74 -29.08 -15.48 -16.24
N LEU A 75 -29.97 -16.47 -16.30
CA LEU A 75 -29.58 -17.88 -16.30
C LEU A 75 -28.95 -18.30 -17.64
N ILE A 76 -29.40 -17.73 -18.76
CA ILE A 76 -28.76 -17.91 -20.07
C ILE A 76 -27.33 -17.35 -20.06
N ALA A 77 -27.13 -16.13 -19.55
CA ALA A 77 -25.81 -15.51 -19.44
C ALA A 77 -24.87 -16.31 -18.52
N LEU A 78 -25.38 -16.82 -17.40
CA LEU A 78 -24.62 -17.67 -16.49
C LEU A 78 -24.22 -19.01 -17.16
N GLY A 79 -25.16 -19.65 -17.86
CA GLY A 79 -24.90 -20.89 -18.59
C GLY A 79 -23.86 -20.71 -19.70
N ALA A 80 -23.94 -19.60 -20.44
CA ALA A 80 -22.97 -19.24 -21.47
C ALA A 80 -21.56 -19.00 -20.88
N LEU A 81 -21.47 -18.31 -19.74
CA LEU A 81 -20.21 -18.07 -19.04
C LEU A 81 -19.58 -19.40 -18.58
N VAL A 82 -20.37 -20.30 -17.99
CA VAL A 82 -19.89 -21.63 -17.53
C VAL A 82 -19.39 -22.47 -18.71
N ALA A 83 -20.14 -22.52 -19.82
CA ALA A 83 -19.75 -23.25 -21.02
C ALA A 83 -18.47 -22.67 -21.66
N PHE A 84 -18.37 -21.34 -21.74
CA PHE A 84 -17.21 -20.64 -22.27
C PHE A 84 -15.95 -20.90 -21.44
N VAL A 85 -16.05 -20.81 -20.11
CA VAL A 85 -14.93 -21.11 -19.19
C VAL A 85 -14.51 -22.58 -19.32
N ALA A 86 -15.46 -23.50 -19.46
CA ALA A 86 -15.17 -24.93 -19.64
C ALA A 86 -14.47 -25.24 -20.97
N LEU A 87 -14.82 -24.55 -22.07
CA LEU A 87 -14.20 -24.72 -23.37
C LEU A 87 -12.78 -24.14 -23.40
N VAL A 88 -12.61 -22.89 -22.96
CA VAL A 88 -11.37 -22.12 -23.13
C VAL A 88 -10.28 -22.51 -22.14
N ALA A 89 -10.61 -22.88 -20.88
CA ALA A 89 -9.59 -23.11 -19.85
C ALA A 89 -8.83 -24.43 -20.08
N PRO A 90 -7.52 -24.46 -20.40
CA PRO A 90 -6.83 -25.70 -20.71
C PRO A 90 -6.77 -26.66 -19.50
N VAL A 91 -6.92 -27.96 -19.75
CA VAL A 91 -6.98 -29.02 -18.71
C VAL A 91 -5.75 -29.01 -17.78
N ARG A 92 -4.61 -28.52 -18.27
CA ARG A 92 -3.36 -28.39 -17.51
C ARG A 92 -3.36 -27.22 -16.50
N GLU A 93 -4.14 -26.17 -16.74
CA GLU A 93 -4.21 -24.95 -15.90
C GLU A 93 -5.32 -25.02 -14.85
N LEU A 94 -6.23 -26.00 -14.97
CA LEU A 94 -7.28 -26.31 -13.99
C LEU A 94 -6.74 -27.05 -12.74
N LYS A 95 -5.49 -26.78 -12.34
CA LYS A 95 -5.00 -27.27 -11.04
C LYS A 95 -5.82 -26.58 -9.96
N LYS A 96 -6.68 -27.34 -9.28
CA LYS A 96 -7.57 -26.85 -8.21
C LYS A 96 -6.86 -25.86 -7.28
N ARG A 97 -5.64 -26.17 -6.85
CA ARG A 97 -4.79 -25.30 -6.01
C ARG A 97 -4.44 -23.94 -6.63
N SER A 98 -4.12 -23.90 -7.93
CA SER A 98 -3.75 -22.65 -8.62
C SER A 98 -4.94 -21.71 -8.73
N VAL A 99 -6.10 -22.23 -9.10
CA VAL A 99 -7.34 -21.44 -9.19
C VAL A 99 -7.79 -20.98 -7.80
N HIS A 100 -7.72 -21.85 -6.78
CA HIS A 100 -8.02 -21.49 -5.39
C HIS A 100 -7.12 -20.36 -4.89
N ASN A 101 -5.81 -20.43 -5.17
CA ASN A 101 -4.87 -19.37 -4.83
C ASN A 101 -5.22 -18.07 -5.55
N ARG A 102 -5.54 -18.13 -6.85
CA ARG A 102 -5.89 -16.95 -7.63
C ARG A 102 -7.18 -16.28 -7.12
N LEU A 103 -8.21 -17.06 -6.82
CA LEU A 103 -9.47 -16.57 -6.25
C LEU A 103 -9.27 -15.96 -4.85
N ARG A 104 -8.46 -16.60 -4.01
CA ARG A 104 -8.07 -16.05 -2.70
C ARG A 104 -7.31 -14.73 -2.82
N THR A 105 -6.36 -14.62 -3.77
CA THR A 105 -5.64 -13.36 -4.04
C THR A 105 -6.59 -12.27 -4.51
N LEU A 106 -7.55 -12.59 -5.38
CA LEU A 106 -8.56 -11.62 -5.83
C LEU A 106 -9.53 -11.19 -4.71
N ALA A 107 -9.76 -12.07 -3.73
CA ALA A 107 -10.56 -11.80 -2.53
C ALA A 107 -9.76 -11.20 -1.36
N ALA A 108 -8.44 -11.06 -1.50
CA ALA A 108 -7.58 -10.54 -0.44
C ALA A 108 -7.82 -9.04 -0.24
N ASP A 109 -7.58 -8.59 0.99
CA ASP A 109 -7.64 -7.18 1.32
C ASP A 109 -6.51 -6.44 0.60
N ARG A 110 -6.83 -5.27 0.05
CA ARG A 110 -5.90 -4.46 -0.73
C ARG A 110 -5.51 -3.23 0.09
N LYS A 111 -4.30 -2.74 -0.13
CA LYS A 111 -3.81 -1.49 0.46
C LYS A 111 -3.88 -0.40 -0.61
N ARG A 112 -4.38 0.78 -0.24
CA ARG A 112 -4.25 1.99 -1.06
C ARG A 112 -3.64 3.10 -0.20
N PRO A 113 -2.76 3.94 -0.75
CA PRO A 113 -2.32 5.13 -0.04
C PRO A 113 -3.50 6.09 0.09
N VAL A 114 -3.75 6.58 1.31
CA VAL A 114 -4.76 7.61 1.58
C VAL A 114 -4.07 8.72 2.37
N ARG A 115 -4.31 9.97 1.95
CA ARG A 115 -3.86 11.14 2.68
C ARG A 115 -4.89 11.52 3.73
N ARG A 116 -4.44 11.70 4.96
CA ARG A 116 -5.26 12.13 6.10
C ARG A 116 -4.69 13.39 6.72
N PRO A 117 -5.53 14.28 7.28
CA PRO A 117 -5.04 15.47 7.95
C PRO A 117 -4.22 15.08 9.19
N GLY A 118 -3.07 15.72 9.34
CA GLY A 118 -2.20 15.58 10.49
C GLY A 118 -1.47 16.88 10.76
N LYS A 119 -0.50 16.83 11.67
CA LYS A 119 0.33 17.99 11.98
C LYS A 119 1.73 17.59 12.42
N VAL A 120 2.68 18.47 12.12
CA VAL A 120 4.05 18.42 12.62
C VAL A 120 4.21 19.56 13.61
N VAL A 121 4.69 19.24 14.81
CA VAL A 121 4.94 20.24 15.86
C VAL A 121 6.41 20.21 16.22
N PHE A 122 7.03 21.39 16.25
CA PHE A 122 8.40 21.59 16.69
C PHE A 122 8.41 22.63 17.80
N ASP A 123 9.04 22.32 18.94
CA ASP A 123 9.11 23.22 20.10
C ASP A 123 10.53 23.64 20.48
N GLY A 124 11.50 23.44 19.57
CA GLY A 124 12.91 23.67 19.80
C GLY A 124 13.66 22.52 20.47
N ARG A 125 12.97 21.63 21.20
CA ARG A 125 13.59 20.46 21.85
C ARG A 125 13.17 19.13 21.24
N ARG A 126 11.98 19.09 20.64
CA ARG A 126 11.42 17.88 20.02
C ARG A 126 10.65 18.22 18.76
N LEU A 127 10.65 17.24 17.87
CA LEU A 127 9.80 17.17 16.70
C LEU A 127 8.74 16.08 16.94
N GLU A 128 7.48 16.44 16.81
CA GLU A 128 6.34 15.54 17.01
C GLU A 128 5.51 15.44 15.75
N LEU A 129 5.01 14.23 15.49
CA LEU A 129 4.08 13.94 14.41
C LEU A 129 2.76 13.50 15.02
N HIS A 130 1.67 14.18 14.67
CA HIS A 130 0.33 13.89 15.18
C HIS A 130 -0.65 13.58 14.05
N ASP A 131 -1.55 12.64 14.31
CA ASP A 131 -2.71 12.29 13.49
C ASP A 131 -3.95 12.80 14.23
N GLU A 132 -4.57 13.85 13.69
CA GLU A 132 -5.63 14.63 14.36
C GLU A 132 -5.25 15.06 15.79
N GLN A 133 -5.63 14.27 16.80
CA GLN A 133 -5.34 14.52 18.23
C GLN A 133 -4.38 13.50 18.85
N THR A 134 -3.97 12.47 18.10
CA THR A 134 -3.10 11.40 18.58
C THR A 134 -1.66 11.63 18.16
N MET A 135 -0.75 11.71 19.13
CA MET A 135 0.68 11.73 18.87
C MET A 135 1.14 10.38 18.33
N LEU A 136 1.63 10.35 17.10
CA LEU A 136 2.17 9.14 16.48
C LEU A 136 3.61 8.91 16.87
N ARG A 137 4.42 9.97 16.81
CA ARG A 137 5.88 9.90 16.99
C ARG A 137 6.40 11.17 17.61
N ARG A 138 7.50 11.01 18.33
CA ARG A 138 8.28 12.11 18.93
C ARG A 138 9.75 11.79 18.80
N VAL A 139 10.52 12.75 18.30
CA VAL A 139 11.98 12.71 18.26
C VAL A 139 12.51 13.91 19.02
N LEU A 140 13.32 13.66 20.05
CA LEU A 140 14.05 14.71 20.76
C LEU A 140 15.22 15.14 19.87
N VAL A 141 15.24 16.42 19.48
CA VAL A 141 16.28 17.03 18.62
C VAL A 141 17.46 17.56 19.43
N ASP A 142 17.24 17.88 20.70
CA ASP A 142 18.21 18.47 21.62
C ASP A 142 19.22 17.46 22.19
N ARG A 143 19.13 16.18 21.80
CA ARG A 143 20.00 15.12 22.28
C ARG A 143 21.07 14.77 21.24
N PRO A 144 22.31 14.50 21.68
CA PRO A 144 23.38 14.07 20.77
C PRO A 144 23.03 12.76 20.07
N GLY A 145 23.52 12.58 18.84
CA GLY A 145 23.28 11.37 18.04
C GLY A 145 21.96 11.38 17.27
N ARG A 146 21.46 12.56 16.88
CA ARG A 146 20.45 12.73 15.83
C ARG A 146 21.12 13.13 14.53
N GLU A 147 20.52 12.70 13.43
CA GLU A 147 20.99 13.01 12.10
C GLU A 147 19.79 13.48 11.28
N LEU A 148 19.95 14.62 10.63
CA LEU A 148 19.04 15.09 9.60
C LEU A 148 19.51 14.51 8.26
N VAL A 149 18.66 13.72 7.62
CA VAL A 149 18.99 13.00 6.38
C VAL A 149 17.99 13.36 5.30
N PHE A 150 18.49 13.61 4.10
CA PHE A 150 17.66 13.88 2.94
C PHE A 150 17.56 12.65 2.04
N ARG A 151 16.36 12.39 1.51
CA ARG A 151 16.03 11.26 0.63
C ARG A 151 14.98 11.68 -0.39
N VAL A 152 14.85 10.89 -1.46
CA VAL A 152 13.82 11.08 -2.50
C VAL A 152 12.78 9.97 -2.41
N ARG A 153 11.49 10.32 -2.43
CA ARG A 153 10.37 9.37 -2.53
C ARG A 153 9.44 9.78 -3.67
N ASP A 154 9.33 8.93 -4.70
CA ASP A 154 8.44 9.15 -5.85
C ASP A 154 8.58 10.58 -6.41
N ASP A 155 9.84 10.97 -6.64
CA ASP A 155 10.29 12.28 -7.14
C ASP A 155 10.08 13.48 -6.19
N LYS A 156 9.65 13.22 -4.95
CA LYS A 156 9.48 14.24 -3.91
C LYS A 156 10.67 14.25 -2.96
N MET A 157 11.09 15.45 -2.58
CA MET A 157 12.10 15.62 -1.56
C MET A 157 11.55 15.33 -0.17
N CYS A 158 12.28 14.53 0.60
CA CYS A 158 11.96 14.19 1.98
C CYS A 158 13.16 14.41 2.88
N ALA A 159 12.91 15.01 4.05
CA ALA A 159 13.85 15.09 5.14
C ALA A 159 13.42 14.15 6.27
N GLY A 160 14.36 13.37 6.77
CA GLY A 160 14.18 12.44 7.86
C GLY A 160 15.02 12.88 9.05
N LEU A 161 14.36 13.12 10.17
CA LEU A 161 15.05 13.25 11.44
C LEU A 161 15.12 11.87 12.10
N ARG A 162 16.33 11.31 12.22
CA ARG A 162 16.52 9.94 12.73
C ARG A 162 17.57 9.83 13.83
N PRO A 163 17.46 8.81 14.70
CA PRO A 163 18.60 8.37 15.52
C PRO A 163 19.80 7.96 14.65
N ARG A 164 21.01 8.39 15.03
CA ARG A 164 22.29 7.94 14.44
C ARG A 164 22.52 6.44 14.68
N SER A 165 22.09 5.92 15.83
CA SER A 165 22.06 4.50 16.17
C SER A 165 20.70 4.10 16.76
N GLY A 166 20.14 2.97 16.33
CA GLY A 166 18.86 2.46 16.82
C GLY A 166 17.85 2.13 15.71
N ASN A 167 16.58 2.02 16.09
CA ASN A 167 15.53 1.62 15.17
C ASN A 167 15.20 2.76 14.18
N LYS A 168 15.64 2.61 12.93
CA LYS A 168 15.36 3.56 11.82
C LYS A 168 13.87 3.83 11.63
N ARG A 169 12.99 2.89 12.01
CA ARG A 169 11.54 3.09 11.98
C ARG A 169 11.06 4.15 12.94
N GLN A 170 11.86 4.67 13.88
CA GLN A 170 11.46 5.78 14.75
C GLN A 170 11.70 7.16 14.12
N ALA A 171 12.25 7.22 12.91
CA ALA A 171 12.44 8.47 12.20
C ALA A 171 11.10 9.16 11.90
N ILE A 172 11.10 10.49 11.93
CA ILE A 172 10.01 11.30 11.38
C ILE A 172 10.47 11.76 9.99
N TRP A 173 9.71 11.38 8.96
CA TRP A 173 9.98 11.74 7.57
C TRP A 173 8.95 12.76 7.10
N ILE A 174 9.45 13.87 6.58
CA ILE A 174 8.67 15.03 6.16
C ILE A 174 9.03 15.32 4.71
N CYS A 175 8.04 15.23 3.83
CA CYS A 175 8.19 15.35 2.39
C CYS A 175 7.49 16.60 1.87
N ALA A 176 8.08 17.25 0.87
CA ALA A 176 7.48 18.35 0.14
C ALA A 176 7.18 17.89 -1.29
N PRO A 177 5.90 17.79 -1.70
CA PRO A 177 5.52 17.23 -3.00
C PRO A 177 6.01 18.00 -4.22
N GLU A 178 6.32 19.29 -4.05
CA GLU A 178 6.65 20.21 -5.14
C GLU A 178 8.14 20.60 -5.14
N LEU A 179 8.91 20.11 -4.16
CA LEU A 179 10.35 20.31 -4.11
C LEU A 179 11.07 19.19 -4.85
N THR A 180 12.00 19.60 -5.72
CA THR A 180 12.85 18.72 -6.51
C THR A 180 14.27 18.68 -5.95
N LEU A 181 15.12 17.83 -6.54
CA LEU A 181 16.54 17.71 -6.20
C LEU A 181 17.30 19.05 -6.27
N ASP A 182 16.87 19.94 -7.15
CA ASP A 182 17.51 21.24 -7.38
C ASP A 182 17.21 22.26 -6.26
N ASP A 183 16.15 22.02 -5.48
CA ASP A 183 15.72 22.89 -4.38
C ASP A 183 16.41 22.58 -3.04
N VAL A 184 17.26 21.56 -3.02
CA VAL A 184 17.95 21.08 -1.81
C VAL A 184 19.22 21.89 -1.60
N PRO A 185 19.55 22.30 -0.35
CA PRO A 185 20.83 22.96 -0.09
C PRO A 185 21.99 22.09 -0.61
N VAL A 186 22.89 22.71 -1.39
CA VAL A 186 23.99 22.05 -2.12
C VAL A 186 24.83 21.11 -1.24
N ALA A 187 24.92 21.40 0.06
CA ALA A 187 25.60 20.56 1.05
C ALA A 187 25.06 19.11 1.13
N TYR A 188 23.84 18.86 0.65
CA TYR A 188 23.17 17.56 0.71
C TYR A 188 22.77 16.98 -0.66
N ALA A 189 23.03 17.71 -1.75
CA ALA A 189 22.65 17.31 -3.11
C ALA A 189 23.48 16.12 -3.66
N GLY A 190 24.67 15.87 -3.08
CA GLY A 190 25.54 14.77 -3.46
C GLY A 190 25.06 13.40 -2.94
N GLY A 191 24.26 12.69 -3.74
CA GLY A 191 23.96 11.27 -3.50
C GLY A 191 22.72 11.00 -2.64
N LEU A 192 21.62 11.71 -2.91
CA LEU A 192 20.34 11.45 -2.27
C LEU A 192 19.81 10.06 -2.64
N ALA A 193 19.85 9.13 -1.68
CA ALA A 193 19.30 7.80 -1.89
C ALA A 193 17.76 7.84 -1.92
N ARG A 194 17.17 6.83 -2.56
CA ARG A 194 15.72 6.63 -2.53
C ARG A 194 15.26 6.21 -1.13
N LEU A 195 14.18 6.81 -0.66
CA LEU A 195 13.54 6.46 0.59
C LEU A 195 12.77 5.14 0.43
N SER A 196 13.07 4.15 1.28
CA SER A 196 12.41 2.84 1.24
C SER A 196 11.12 2.84 2.07
N ASP A 197 10.10 2.12 1.60
CA ASP A 197 8.86 1.86 2.36
C ASP A 197 9.11 1.16 3.71
N GLN A 198 10.28 0.54 3.90
CA GLN A 198 10.66 -0.09 5.17
C GLN A 198 11.18 0.91 6.22
N GLU A 199 11.62 2.09 5.77
CA GLU A 199 12.16 3.17 6.60
C GLU A 199 11.08 4.19 7.01
N VAL A 200 9.92 4.15 6.34
CA VAL A 200 8.82 5.10 6.51
C VAL A 200 7.51 4.37 6.78
N ASP A 201 6.92 4.64 7.94
CA ASP A 201 5.61 4.10 8.29
C ASP A 201 4.48 5.04 7.85
N ALA A 202 4.65 6.34 8.08
CA ALA A 202 3.76 7.41 7.61
C ALA A 202 4.61 8.66 7.30
N PRO A 203 4.85 8.99 6.01
CA PRO A 203 5.45 10.28 5.68
C PRO A 203 4.44 11.40 5.96
N ALA A 204 4.94 12.54 6.43
CA ALA A 204 4.18 13.78 6.54
C ALA A 204 4.44 14.61 5.30
N PHE A 205 3.40 14.96 4.54
CA PHE A 205 3.51 15.90 3.43
C PHE A 205 3.14 17.29 3.92
N ILE A 206 4.00 18.27 3.67
CA ILE A 206 3.78 19.67 4.04
C ILE A 206 4.05 20.57 2.84
N ASP A 207 3.65 21.83 2.97
CA ASP A 207 3.94 22.86 1.98
C ASP A 207 5.47 23.08 1.84
N PRO A 208 5.98 23.38 0.62
CA PRO A 208 7.39 23.68 0.39
C PRO A 208 7.99 24.77 1.30
N ASP A 209 7.24 25.83 1.61
CA ASP A 209 7.76 26.94 2.42
C ASP A 209 7.87 26.55 3.89
N ASP A 210 6.85 25.84 4.41
CA ASP A 210 6.88 25.24 5.74
C ASP A 210 8.02 24.21 5.85
N TRP A 211 8.28 23.47 4.78
CA TRP A 211 9.39 22.53 4.71
C TRP A 211 10.73 23.23 4.84
N ARG A 212 11.01 24.23 4.01
CA ARG A 212 12.27 24.98 4.06
C ARG A 212 12.50 25.58 5.44
N ARG A 213 11.48 26.22 6.00
CA ARG A 213 11.52 26.81 7.34
C ARG A 213 11.82 25.78 8.42
N LEU A 214 11.18 24.61 8.37
CA LEU A 214 11.42 23.54 9.33
C LEU A 214 12.85 22.97 9.23
N ILE A 215 13.36 22.79 8.01
CA ILE A 215 14.71 22.26 7.78
C ILE A 215 15.78 23.24 8.24
N GLU A 216 15.58 24.54 8.03
CA GLU A 216 16.48 25.57 8.53
C GLU A 216 16.58 25.51 10.06
N LEU A 217 15.44 25.50 10.77
CA LEU A 217 15.40 25.38 12.23
C LEU A 217 16.02 24.08 12.75
N LEU A 218 15.75 22.95 12.10
CA LEU A 218 16.35 21.67 12.48
C LEU A 218 17.87 21.66 12.23
N GLY A 219 18.32 22.31 11.16
CA GLY A 219 19.74 22.45 10.83
C GLY A 219 20.51 23.30 11.83
N GLU A 220 19.86 24.26 12.49
CA GLU A 220 20.47 25.04 13.58
C GLU A 220 20.63 24.22 14.86
N VAL A 221 19.66 23.35 15.17
CA VAL A 221 19.63 22.58 16.42
C VAL A 221 20.45 21.29 16.37
N VAL A 222 20.56 20.65 15.20
CA VAL A 222 21.19 19.32 15.04
C VAL A 222 22.70 19.41 14.69
N ARG A 223 23.31 20.61 14.72
CA ARG A 223 24.75 20.81 14.49
C ARG A 223 25.65 20.08 15.49
#